data_AF-G9ERL8-F1
#
_entry.id   AF-G9ERL8-F1
#
_cell.length_a   1.000
_cell.length_b   1.000
_cell.length_c   1.000
_cell.angle_alpha   90.00
_cell.angle_beta   90.00
_cell.angle_gamma   90.00
#
_symmetry.space_group_name_H-M   'P 1'
#
loop_
_entity.id
_entity.type
_entity.pdbx_description
1 polymer ?
#
loop_
_entity_poly.entity_id
_entity_poly.type
_entity_poly.pdbx_seq_one_letter_code
_entity_poly.pdbx_strand_id
1 'polypeptide(L)' 'MHLTIKGYTAKRIARELGISHHTIEEYLLNIRIKMGAASKSELIEMTIDEFIPVDF' A
#
# COMPACT_ATOMS: atom_id res chain seq x y z
N MET A 1 -1.91 -2.38 4.77
CA MET A 1 -1.77 -2.51 3.30
C MET A 1 -3.07 -2.81 2.56
N HIS A 2 -4.06 -3.48 3.17
CA HIS A 2 -5.33 -3.84 2.52
C HIS A 2 -6.02 -2.72 1.72
N LEU A 3 -6.04 -1.49 2.25
CA LEU A 3 -6.71 -0.35 1.59
C LEU A 3 -5.92 0.17 0.39
N THR A 4 -4.60 0.09 0.41
CA THR A 4 -3.72 0.50 -0.70
C THR A 4 -3.88 -0.43 -1.90
N ILE A 5 -3.97 -1.73 -1.65
CA ILE A 5 -4.14 -2.78 -2.68
C ILE A 5 -5.49 -2.64 -3.38
N LYS A 6 -6.52 -2.17 -2.67
CA LYS A 6 -7.84 -1.85 -3.24
C LYS A 6 -7.88 -0.60 -4.12
N GLY A 7 -6.73 0.02 -4.41
CA GLY A 7 -6.64 1.22 -5.24
C GLY A 7 -7.09 2.51 -4.53
N TYR A 8 -7.22 2.51 -3.19
CA TYR A 8 -7.63 3.72 -2.49
C TYR A 8 -6.50 4.77 -2.47
N THR A 9 -6.89 6.04 -2.60
CA THR A 9 -5.98 7.18 -2.48
C THR A 9 -5.62 7.42 -1.02
N ALA A 10 -4.45 8.01 -0.76
CA ALA A 10 -4.03 8.35 0.62
C ALA A 10 -5.07 9.21 1.35
N LYS A 11 -5.74 10.12 0.63
CA LYS A 11 -6.85 10.94 1.15
C LYS A 11 -8.05 10.11 1.60
N ARG A 12 -8.43 9.07 0.84
CA ARG A 12 -9.54 8.19 1.20
C ARG A 12 -9.17 7.34 2.42
N ILE A 13 -7.97 6.77 2.42
CA ILE A 13 -7.44 5.97 3.54
C ILE A 13 -7.37 6.82 4.81
N ALA A 14 -6.90 8.06 4.71
CA ALA A 14 -6.85 9.03 5.80
C ALA A 14 -8.24 9.30 6.39
N ARG A 15 -9.25 9.49 5.54
CA ARG A 15 -10.65 9.66 5.98
C ARG A 15 -11.21 8.42 6.66
N GLU A 16 -10.93 7.22 6.14
CA GLU A 16 -11.40 5.97 6.73
C GLU A 16 -10.71 5.68 8.08
N LEU A 17 -9.44 6.05 8.23
CA LEU A 17 -8.65 5.81 9.45
C LEU A 17 -8.69 6.98 10.45
N GLY A 18 -9.28 8.12 10.09
CA GLY A 18 -9.34 9.29 10.95
C GLY A 18 -7.98 9.96 11.24
N ILE A 19 -7.00 9.78 10.35
CA ILE A 19 -5.64 10.32 10.51
C ILE A 19 -5.24 11.25 9.35
N SER A 20 -4.13 11.96 9.49
CA SER A 20 -3.61 12.83 8.44
C SER A 20 -3.20 12.04 7.20
N HIS A 21 -3.48 12.58 6.01
CA HIS A 21 -3.01 11.97 4.76
C HIS A 21 -1.48 11.93 4.67
N HIS A 22 -0.78 12.87 5.30
CA HIS A 22 0.68 12.86 5.37
C HIS A 22 1.20 11.66 6.17
N THR A 23 0.49 11.25 7.23
CA THR A 23 0.82 10.04 8.00
C THR A 23 0.64 8.78 7.14
N ILE A 24 -0.39 8.75 6.29
CA ILE A 24 -0.57 7.65 5.34
C ILE A 24 0.55 7.62 4.29
N GLU A 25 0.94 8.77 3.77
CA GLU A 25 2.07 8.88 2.83
C GLU A 25 3.37 8.38 3.45
N GLU A 26 3.64 8.74 4.70
CA GLU A 26 4.79 8.27 5.45
C GLU A 26 4.75 6.75 5.69
N TYR A 27 3.59 6.19 6.05
CA TYR A 27 3.42 4.75 6.15
C TYR A 27 3.67 4.04 4.81
N LEU A 28 3.12 4.57 3.71
CA LEU A 28 3.34 4.01 2.38
C LEU A 28 4.82 4.09 1.98
N LEU A 29 5.51 5.19 2.30
CA LEU A 29 6.93 5.34 2.05
C LEU A 29 7.75 4.31 2.84
N ASN A 30 7.49 4.18 4.14
CA ASN A 30 8.19 3.23 5.01
C ASN A 30 7.97 1.79 4.58
N ILE A 31 6.74 1.46 4.19
CA ILE A 31 6.40 0.13 3.66
C ILE A 31 7.11 -0.10 2.32
N ARG A 32 7.10 0.88 1.41
CA ARG A 32 7.80 0.80 0.13
C ARG A 32 9.30 0.54 0.32
N ILE A 33 9.94 1.27 1.24
CA ILE A 33 11.37 1.09 1.58
C ILE A 33 11.61 -0.32 2.12
N LYS A 34 10.77 -0.82 3.03
CA LYS A 34 10.90 -2.17 3.60
C LYS A 34 10.74 -3.28 2.58
N MET A 35 9.85 -3.09 1.60
CA MET A 35 9.61 -4.06 0.52
C MET A 35 10.61 -3.91 -0.63
N GLY A 36 11.45 -2.88 -0.65
CA GLY A 36 12.40 -2.64 -1.74
C GLY A 36 11.75 -2.17 -3.05
N ALA A 37 10.48 -1.74 -3.03
CA ALA A 37 9.79 -1.29 -4.23
C ALA A 37 10.23 0.13 -4.64
N ALA A 38 10.51 0.37 -5.91
CA ALA A 38 10.83 1.69 -6.45
C ALA A 38 9.57 2.56 -6.63
N SER A 39 8.38 1.97 -6.82
CA SER A 39 7.13 2.72 -7.03
C SER A 39 5.95 2.19 -6.21
N LYS A 40 4.87 2.99 -6.14
CA LYS A 40 3.60 2.53 -5.54
C LYS A 40 2.99 1.39 -6.35
N SER A 41 3.11 1.42 -7.68
CA SER A 41 2.60 0.36 -8.55
C SER A 41 3.34 -0.95 -8.32
N GLU A 42 4.67 -0.89 -8.28
CA GLU A 42 5.51 -2.05 -7.96
C GLU A 42 5.22 -2.60 -6.57
N LEU A 43 5.01 -1.72 -5.57
CA LEU A 43 4.58 -2.16 -4.24
C LEU A 43 3.25 -2.93 -4.30
N ILE A 44 2.30 -2.49 -5.14
CA ILE A 44 1.01 -3.17 -5.32
C ILE A 44 1.21 -4.53 -6.00
N GLU A 45 2.01 -4.59 -7.07
CA GLU A 45 2.35 -5.84 -7.78
C GLU A 45 2.99 -6.86 -6.83
N MET A 46 4.03 -6.46 -6.10
CA MET A 46 4.69 -7.33 -5.11
C MET A 46 3.74 -7.84 -4.03
N THR A 47 2.75 -7.04 -3.64
CA THR A 47 1.79 -7.45 -2.60
C THR A 47 0.70 -8.37 -3.15
N ILE A 48 0.33 -8.23 -4.43
CA ILE A 48 -0.60 -9.16 -5.09
C ILE A 48 0.04 -10.54 -5.17
N ASP A 49 1.33 -10.60 -5.51
CA ASP A 49 2.09 -11.85 -5.62
C ASP A 49 2.29 -12.55 -4.26
N GLU A 50 2.43 -11.80 -3.16
CA GLU A 50 2.53 -12.40 -1.81
C GLU A 50 1.18 -12.84 -1.21
N PHE A 51 0.04 -12.28 -1.64
CA PHE A 51 -1.28 -12.58 -1.07
C PHE A 51 -2.10 -13.60 -1.88
N ILE A 52 -1.70 -13.95 -3.10
CA ILE A 52 -2.31 -15.02 -3.89
C ILE A 52 -1.32 -16.20 -3.91
N PRO A 53 -1.55 -17.29 -3.15
CA PRO A 53 -0.89 -18.53 -3.50
C PRO A 53 -1.36 -18.88 -4.91
N VAL A 54 -0.45 -18.84 -5.86
CA VAL A 54 -0.66 -19.38 -7.21
C VAL A 54 -0.68 -20.90 -7.06
N ASP A 55 -1.82 -21.41 -6.58
CA ASP A 55 -2.17 -22.82 -6.74
C ASP A 55 -2.62 -22.99 -8.21
N PHE A 56 -1.68 -23.45 -9.05
CA PHE A 56 -1.97 -24.09 -10.33
C PHE A 56 -1.81 -25.61 -10.18
#